data_AF-A0AAD6N728-F1
#
_entry.id   AF-A0AAD6N728-F1
#
_cell.length_a   1.000
_cell.length_b   1.000
_cell.length_c   1.000
_cell.angle_alpha   90.00
_cell.angle_beta   90.00
_cell.angle_gamma   90.00
#
_symmetry.space_group_name_H-M   'P 1'
#
loop_
_entity.id
_entity.type
_entity.pdbx_description
1 polymer ?
#
loop_
_entity_poly.entity_id
_entity_poly.type
_entity_poly.pdbx_seq_one_letter_code
_entity_poly.pdbx_strand_id
1 'polypeptide(L)'
;MQASYFFTLLIVAFDFSVKTATRITTLYMFTSFVVGPVCGLLVYRIRRLKYFIVSGTVLFLVGFGLLIRYRGGAGTSSCAGLIAAQVILGVAGGLTPYASLTSLQVSLKQEAFVVMIGLFLACHSIGDALGNSVAGAIWTQILPTFWHQLFRWPMQGISSFVCRDILHLPRPSLIERYANIVVVFVISATLHLAIDSRAGIMHPQTGALRCFLIQPLGIMLEDGAQAIYRRVHGGAATYNKWTKLAGYIWAWAFLTLVAPLYNVPLFRYEDPNRNGVPLPIIQTSVDYLGSRE
;
A
#
# COMPACT_ATOMS: atom_id res chain seq x y z
N MET A 1 14.36 -1.82 -5.74
CA MET A 1 13.72 -2.04 -4.40
C MET A 1 13.20 -0.77 -3.71
N GLN A 2 14.05 0.23 -3.42
CA GLN A 2 13.62 1.40 -2.64
C GLN A 2 12.60 2.28 -3.39
N ALA A 3 12.83 2.59 -4.67
CA ALA A 3 12.01 3.53 -5.43
C ALA A 3 10.51 3.15 -5.49
N SER A 4 10.19 1.84 -5.56
CA SER A 4 8.84 1.35 -5.84
C SER A 4 7.85 1.55 -4.69
N TYR A 5 8.32 1.52 -3.44
CA TYR A 5 7.44 1.61 -2.25
C TYR A 5 7.82 2.76 -1.31
N PHE A 6 8.99 3.37 -1.49
CA PHE A 6 9.45 4.47 -0.64
C PHE A 6 8.56 5.71 -0.76
N PHE A 7 8.09 6.04 -1.96
CA PHE A 7 7.15 7.16 -2.16
C PHE A 7 5.86 6.96 -1.36
N THR A 8 5.27 5.77 -1.44
CA THR A 8 4.08 5.41 -0.65
C THR A 8 4.35 5.48 0.84
N LEU A 9 5.52 5.03 1.29
CA LEU A 9 5.94 5.11 2.69
C LEU A 9 6.07 6.56 3.18
N LEU A 10 6.61 7.47 2.36
CA LEU A 10 6.72 8.89 2.72
C LEU A 10 5.37 9.56 2.92
N ILE A 11 4.38 9.21 2.10
CA ILE A 11 3.02 9.74 2.23
C ILE A 11 2.34 9.13 3.46
N VAL A 12 2.34 7.80 3.59
CA VAL A 12 1.50 7.12 4.59
C VAL A 12 2.13 7.13 5.99
N ALA A 13 3.45 6.95 6.12
CA ALA A 13 4.12 6.79 7.41
C ALA A 13 4.71 8.09 7.99
N PHE A 14 4.92 9.10 7.13
CA PHE A 14 5.52 10.40 7.52
C PHE A 14 4.59 11.59 7.24
N ASP A 15 3.43 11.37 6.64
CA ASP A 15 2.45 12.41 6.31
C ASP A 15 3.04 13.55 5.46
N PHE A 16 3.98 13.22 4.57
CA PHE A 16 4.56 14.21 3.67
C PHE A 16 3.61 14.53 2.53
N SER A 17 3.55 15.82 2.16
CA SER A 17 2.88 16.24 0.93
C SER A 17 3.50 15.55 -0.29
N VAL A 18 2.69 15.32 -1.33
CA VAL A 18 3.14 14.74 -2.62
C VAL A 18 4.39 15.44 -3.15
N LYS A 19 4.43 16.77 -3.09
CA LYS A 19 5.59 17.57 -3.54
C LYS A 19 6.85 17.25 -2.73
N THR A 20 6.74 17.16 -1.41
CA THR A 20 7.88 16.83 -0.53
C THR A 20 8.34 15.40 -0.73
N ALA A 21 7.40 14.45 -0.84
CA ALA A 21 7.71 13.04 -1.08
C ALA A 21 8.45 12.82 -2.40
N THR A 22 8.03 13.48 -3.49
CA THR A 22 8.73 13.43 -4.77
C THR A 22 10.16 13.99 -4.65
N ARG A 23 10.35 15.15 -4.01
CA ARG A 23 11.68 15.75 -3.80
C ARG A 23 12.62 14.86 -3.01
N ILE A 24 12.12 14.23 -1.94
CA ILE A 24 12.92 13.31 -1.13
C ILE A 24 13.28 12.05 -1.91
N THR A 25 12.36 11.53 -2.74
CA THR A 25 12.61 10.36 -3.58
C THR A 25 13.66 10.65 -4.65
N THR A 26 13.65 11.84 -5.26
CA THR A 26 14.66 12.23 -6.26
C THR A 26 15.99 12.64 -5.64
N LEU A 27 16.03 12.95 -4.34
CA LEU A 27 17.24 13.38 -3.62
C LEU A 27 18.38 12.35 -3.69
N TYR A 28 18.04 11.05 -3.66
CA TYR A 28 19.00 9.96 -3.83
C TYR A 28 19.75 10.05 -5.17
N MET A 29 19.01 10.20 -6.27
CA MET A 29 19.60 10.29 -7.62
C MET A 29 20.37 11.59 -7.80
N PHE A 30 19.83 12.69 -7.28
CA PHE A 30 20.50 13.98 -7.31
C PHE A 30 21.85 13.94 -6.59
N THR A 31 21.89 13.38 -5.39
CA THR A 31 23.13 13.26 -4.61
C THR A 31 24.13 12.33 -5.31
N SER A 32 23.68 11.20 -5.85
CA SER A 32 24.53 10.29 -6.63
C SER A 32 25.16 10.98 -7.84
N PHE A 33 24.37 11.79 -8.56
CA PHE A 33 24.84 12.53 -9.72
C PHE A 33 25.90 13.58 -9.36
N VAL A 34 25.74 14.31 -8.25
CA VAL A 34 26.73 15.30 -7.79
C VAL A 34 28.02 14.62 -7.31
N VAL A 35 27.89 13.50 -6.60
CA VAL A 35 29.03 12.76 -6.04
C VAL A 35 29.84 12.06 -7.12
N GLY A 36 29.22 11.62 -8.23
CA GLY A 36 29.89 10.93 -9.33
C GLY A 36 31.11 11.68 -9.89
N PRO A 37 30.97 12.94 -10.38
CA PRO A 37 32.09 13.75 -10.87
C PRO A 37 33.16 14.01 -9.81
N VAL A 38 32.74 14.30 -8.56
CA VAL A 38 33.68 14.53 -7.45
C VAL A 38 34.48 13.26 -7.16
N CYS A 39 33.83 12.11 -7.14
CA CYS A 39 34.49 10.82 -6.96
C CYS A 39 35.43 10.52 -8.13
N GLY A 40 35.03 10.80 -9.37
CA GLY A 40 35.89 10.67 -10.55
C GLY A 40 37.17 11.50 -10.45
N LEU A 41 37.05 12.76 -10.01
CA LEU A 41 38.20 13.64 -9.78
C LEU A 41 39.11 13.15 -8.63
N LEU A 42 38.51 12.67 -7.55
CA LEU A 42 39.25 12.09 -6.41
C LEU A 42 40.00 10.81 -6.80
N VAL A 43 39.38 9.96 -7.61
CA VAL A 43 40.00 8.74 -8.15
C VAL A 43 41.19 9.08 -9.04
N TYR A 44 41.09 10.12 -9.87
CA TYR A 44 42.21 10.60 -10.70
C TYR A 44 43.44 10.96 -9.87
N ARG A 45 43.23 11.61 -8.71
CA ARG A 45 44.31 11.97 -7.76
C ARG A 45 44.85 10.77 -6.99
N ILE A 46 43.97 9.96 -6.40
CA ILE A 46 44.35 8.95 -5.39
C ILE A 46 44.78 7.61 -6.02
N ARG A 47 44.33 7.31 -7.25
CA ARG A 47 44.69 6.10 -8.04
C ARG A 47 44.53 4.75 -7.30
N ARG A 48 43.78 4.71 -6.20
CA ARG A 48 43.51 3.51 -5.39
C ARG A 48 41.99 3.28 -5.29
N LEU A 49 41.42 2.63 -6.30
CA LEU A 49 39.98 2.39 -6.46
C LEU A 49 39.36 1.54 -5.33
N LYS A 50 40.13 0.60 -4.76
CA LYS A 50 39.64 -0.34 -3.72
C LYS A 50 39.04 0.39 -2.51
N TYR A 51 39.65 1.49 -2.06
CA TYR A 51 39.15 2.23 -0.90
C TYR A 51 37.79 2.88 -1.15
N PHE A 52 37.52 3.33 -2.38
CA PHE A 52 36.23 3.92 -2.76
C PHE A 52 35.11 2.87 -2.79
N ILE A 53 35.39 1.68 -3.30
CA ILE A 53 34.42 0.57 -3.35
C ILE A 53 34.04 0.12 -1.93
N VAL A 54 35.03 -0.06 -1.06
CA VAL A 54 34.79 -0.50 0.33
C VAL A 54 34.07 0.57 1.13
N SER A 55 34.51 1.83 1.05
CA SER A 55 33.85 2.93 1.77
C SER A 55 32.41 3.14 1.31
N GLY A 56 32.13 3.08 0.00
CA GLY A 56 30.78 3.15 -0.54
C GLY A 56 29.89 2.00 -0.05
N THR A 57 30.41 0.78 0.03
CA THR A 57 29.66 -0.38 0.57
C THR A 57 29.30 -0.21 2.05
N VAL A 58 30.23 0.32 2.86
CA VAL A 58 29.95 0.63 4.28
C VAL A 58 28.89 1.72 4.40
N LEU A 59 28.95 2.76 3.56
CA LEU A 59 27.93 3.81 3.55
C LEU A 59 26.55 3.30 3.14
N PHE A 60 26.46 2.31 2.23
CA PHE A 60 25.19 1.63 1.95
C PHE A 60 24.59 0.98 3.19
N LEU A 61 25.39 0.25 3.97
CA LEU A 61 24.94 -0.37 5.21
C LEU A 61 24.45 0.67 6.23
N VAL A 62 25.19 1.78 6.39
CA VAL A 62 24.79 2.88 7.29
C VAL A 62 23.49 3.53 6.82
N GLY A 63 23.36 3.79 5.52
CA GLY A 63 22.16 4.39 4.93
C GLY A 63 20.91 3.53 5.15
N PHE A 64 20.99 2.22 4.88
CA PHE A 64 19.88 1.30 5.18
C PHE A 64 19.63 1.16 6.69
N GLY A 65 20.68 1.15 7.52
CA GLY A 65 20.56 1.11 8.97
C GLY A 65 19.82 2.33 9.55
N LEU A 66 20.06 3.52 8.99
CA LEU A 66 19.33 4.74 9.34
C LEU A 66 17.85 4.65 8.96
N LEU A 67 17.52 4.11 7.78
CA LEU A 67 16.12 3.90 7.37
C LEU A 67 15.39 2.92 8.30
N ILE A 68 16.07 1.91 8.83
CA ILE A 68 15.50 0.97 9.81
C ILE A 68 15.26 1.68 11.16
N ARG A 69 16.21 2.51 11.60
CA ARG A 69 16.09 3.27 12.86
C ARG A 69 14.98 4.32 12.81
N TYR A 70 14.81 4.96 11.66
CA TYR A 70 13.80 5.99 11.38
C TYR A 70 12.74 5.46 10.40
N ARG A 71 11.94 4.50 10.88
CA ARG A 71 10.92 3.80 10.07
C ARG A 71 9.55 4.49 9.99
N GLY A 72 9.30 5.54 10.77
CA GLY A 72 8.02 6.25 10.75
C GLY A 72 7.87 7.28 11.87
N GLY A 73 6.92 8.20 11.67
CA GLY A 73 6.54 9.26 12.61
C GLY A 73 6.76 10.67 12.05
N ALA A 74 5.77 11.54 12.23
CA ALA A 74 5.77 12.94 11.77
C ALA A 74 6.70 13.87 12.59
N GLY A 75 7.52 13.32 13.50
CA GLY A 75 8.49 14.08 14.27
C GLY A 75 9.61 14.63 13.39
N THR A 76 10.05 15.86 13.65
CA THR A 76 11.13 16.53 12.92
C THR A 76 12.44 15.72 12.90
N SER A 77 12.73 14.99 13.98
CA SER A 77 13.90 14.09 14.08
C SER A 77 13.81 12.89 13.12
N SER A 78 12.63 12.30 12.97
CA SER A 78 12.42 11.15 12.07
C SER A 78 12.51 11.59 10.61
N CYS A 79 11.94 12.76 10.28
CA CYS A 79 12.05 13.38 8.96
C CYS A 79 13.50 13.69 8.59
N ALA A 80 14.26 14.30 9.51
CA ALA A 80 15.68 14.63 9.29
C ALA A 80 16.53 13.36 9.13
N GLY A 81 16.30 12.34 9.96
CA GLY A 81 17.00 11.05 9.86
C GLY A 81 16.76 10.34 8.52
N LEU A 82 15.53 10.40 8.01
CA LEU A 82 15.18 9.85 6.70
C LEU A 82 15.86 10.60 5.55
N ILE A 83 15.88 11.94 5.59
CA ILE A 83 16.53 12.76 4.56
C ILE A 83 18.04 12.51 4.57
N ALA A 84 18.65 12.46 5.76
CA ALA A 84 20.07 12.14 5.91
C ALA A 84 20.40 10.75 5.36
N ALA A 85 19.53 9.76 5.58
CA ALA A 85 19.70 8.43 4.99
C ALA A 85 19.67 8.45 3.45
N GLN A 86 18.78 9.24 2.83
CA GLN A 86 18.74 9.40 1.37
C GLN A 86 20.01 10.02 0.80
N VAL A 87 20.55 11.03 1.49
CA VAL A 87 21.82 11.65 1.08
C VAL A 87 22.97 10.65 1.20
N ILE A 88 23.07 9.93 2.32
CA ILE A 88 24.14 8.92 2.52
C ILE A 88 24.06 7.80 1.49
N LEU A 89 22.85 7.30 1.20
CA LEU A 89 22.64 6.30 0.15
C LEU A 89 23.03 6.84 -1.23
N GLY A 90 22.71 8.11 -1.51
CA GLY A 90 23.12 8.75 -2.76
C GLY A 90 24.64 8.89 -2.88
N VAL A 91 25.33 9.25 -1.80
CA VAL A 91 26.80 9.26 -1.75
C VAL A 91 27.36 7.85 -2.00
N ALA A 92 26.81 6.84 -1.35
CA ALA A 92 27.21 5.44 -1.54
C ALA A 92 27.00 4.96 -3.00
N GLY A 93 25.89 5.37 -3.62
CA GLY A 93 25.56 5.15 -5.03
C GLY A 93 26.47 5.89 -6.01
N GLY A 94 27.04 7.03 -5.60
CA GLY A 94 28.08 7.75 -6.35
C GLY A 94 29.48 7.16 -6.24
N LEU A 95 29.80 6.44 -5.15
CA LEU A 95 31.13 5.85 -4.96
C LEU A 95 31.25 4.43 -5.54
N THR A 96 30.32 3.56 -5.20
CA THR A 96 30.49 2.11 -5.40
C THR A 96 30.41 1.66 -6.87
N PRO A 97 29.30 1.91 -7.60
CA PRO A 97 29.14 1.39 -8.96
C PRO A 97 30.13 2.04 -9.94
N TYR A 98 30.37 3.34 -9.82
CA TYR A 98 31.31 4.05 -10.69
C TYR A 98 32.75 3.57 -10.49
N ALA A 99 33.23 3.46 -9.24
CA ALA A 99 34.57 2.95 -8.98
C ALA A 99 34.73 1.47 -9.38
N SER A 100 33.67 0.66 -9.23
CA SER A 100 33.67 -0.74 -9.66
C SER A 100 33.78 -0.88 -11.18
N LEU A 101 33.00 -0.08 -11.92
CA LEU A 101 33.06 -0.04 -13.39
C LEU A 101 34.42 0.45 -13.89
N THR A 102 34.98 1.50 -13.30
CA THR A 102 36.33 1.97 -13.64
C THR A 102 37.37 0.89 -13.32
N SER A 103 37.24 0.18 -12.20
CA SER A 103 38.15 -0.91 -11.84
C SER A 103 38.14 -2.05 -12.87
N LEU A 104 36.97 -2.40 -13.40
CA LEU A 104 36.85 -3.39 -14.48
C LEU A 104 37.53 -2.91 -15.77
N GLN A 105 37.30 -1.64 -16.13
CA GLN A 105 37.84 -1.04 -17.35
C GLN A 105 39.37 -0.94 -17.35
N VAL A 106 39.99 -0.63 -16.21
CA VAL A 106 41.46 -0.51 -16.13
C VAL A 106 42.19 -1.85 -16.00
N SER A 107 41.50 -2.92 -15.61
CA SER A 107 42.14 -4.23 -15.36
C SER A 107 42.17 -5.14 -16.59
N LEU A 108 41.42 -4.81 -17.64
CA LEU A 108 41.14 -5.70 -18.77
C LEU A 108 41.52 -5.05 -20.10
N LYS A 109 41.91 -5.88 -21.08
CA LYS A 109 42.12 -5.43 -22.47
C LYS A 109 40.79 -5.07 -23.14
N GLN A 110 40.86 -4.29 -24.22
CA GLN A 110 39.67 -3.74 -24.90
C GLN A 110 38.61 -4.80 -25.29
N GLU A 111 39.05 -5.99 -25.68
CA GLU A 111 38.14 -7.08 -26.08
C GLU A 111 37.40 -7.71 -24.89
N ALA A 112 38.04 -7.79 -23.72
CA ALA A 112 37.47 -8.47 -22.55
C ALA A 112 36.61 -7.57 -21.67
N PHE A 113 36.91 -6.26 -21.58
CA PHE A 113 36.18 -5.39 -20.65
C PHE A 113 34.73 -5.14 -21.07
N VAL A 114 34.41 -5.12 -22.38
CA VAL A 114 33.04 -4.94 -22.88
C VAL A 114 32.14 -6.08 -22.40
N VAL A 115 32.61 -7.32 -22.51
CA VAL A 115 31.89 -8.52 -22.03
C VAL A 115 31.69 -8.45 -20.51
N MET A 116 32.72 -8.03 -19.76
CA MET A 116 32.64 -7.92 -18.30
C MET A 116 31.71 -6.80 -17.83
N ILE A 117 31.62 -5.68 -18.54
CA ILE A 117 30.61 -4.64 -18.28
C ILE A 117 29.21 -5.20 -18.52
N GLY A 118 29.00 -5.95 -19.62
CA GLY A 118 27.73 -6.61 -19.89
C GLY A 118 27.32 -7.55 -18.77
N LEU A 119 28.24 -8.37 -18.28
CA LEU A 119 28.01 -9.26 -17.14
C LEU A 119 27.69 -8.48 -15.86
N PHE A 120 28.42 -7.39 -15.59
CA PHE A 120 28.16 -6.53 -14.43
C PHE A 120 26.75 -5.93 -14.46
N LEU A 121 26.32 -5.38 -15.60
CA LEU A 121 24.98 -4.81 -15.77
C LEU A 121 23.87 -5.88 -15.71
N ALA A 122 24.15 -7.09 -16.21
CA ALA A 122 23.24 -8.23 -16.09
C ALA A 122 23.06 -8.63 -14.61
N CYS A 123 24.15 -8.77 -13.85
CA CYS A 123 24.09 -9.05 -12.41
C CYS A 123 23.34 -7.94 -11.65
N HIS A 124 23.56 -6.67 -12.01
CA HIS A 124 22.82 -5.56 -11.41
C HIS A 124 21.31 -5.64 -11.67
N SER A 125 20.92 -5.92 -12.93
CA SER A 125 19.52 -6.08 -13.32
C SER A 125 18.85 -7.26 -12.60
N ILE A 126 19.55 -8.38 -12.46
CA ILE A 126 19.06 -9.54 -11.68
C ILE A 126 18.84 -9.15 -10.22
N GLY A 127 19.80 -8.43 -9.62
CA GLY A 127 19.69 -7.93 -8.25
C GLY A 127 18.46 -7.04 -8.04
N ASP A 128 18.20 -6.10 -8.95
CA ASP A 128 17.02 -5.24 -8.85
C ASP A 128 15.70 -6.01 -9.05
N ALA A 129 15.67 -6.96 -10.01
CA ALA A 129 14.50 -7.82 -10.23
C ALA A 129 14.16 -8.68 -9.00
N LEU A 130 15.17 -9.29 -8.37
CA LEU A 130 15.01 -10.06 -7.13
C LEU A 130 14.54 -9.16 -5.99
N GLY A 131 15.17 -7.99 -5.80
CA GLY A 131 14.81 -7.04 -4.75
C GLY A 131 13.37 -6.53 -4.89
N ASN A 132 12.94 -6.20 -6.11
CA ASN A 132 11.56 -5.78 -6.38
C ASN A 132 10.55 -6.92 -6.16
N SER A 133 10.90 -8.15 -6.54
CA SER A 133 10.03 -9.32 -6.32
C SER A 133 9.82 -9.61 -4.83
N VAL A 134 10.89 -9.59 -4.03
CA VAL A 134 10.80 -9.78 -2.57
C VAL A 134 10.01 -8.65 -1.91
N ALA A 135 10.30 -7.38 -2.28
CA ALA A 135 9.54 -6.24 -1.76
C ALA A 135 8.06 -6.32 -2.11
N GLY A 136 7.73 -6.72 -3.34
CA GLY A 136 6.36 -6.93 -3.79
C GLY A 136 5.66 -8.05 -3.03
N ALA A 137 6.33 -9.18 -2.81
CA ALA A 137 5.78 -10.28 -2.02
C ALA A 137 5.48 -9.85 -0.57
N ILE A 138 6.43 -9.16 0.08
CA ILE A 138 6.24 -8.63 1.44
C ILE A 138 5.06 -7.66 1.48
N TRP A 139 5.01 -6.70 0.56
CA TRP A 139 3.96 -5.69 0.53
C TRP A 139 2.58 -6.30 0.26
N THR A 140 2.48 -7.24 -0.68
CA THR A 140 1.20 -7.83 -1.07
C THR A 140 0.68 -8.87 -0.09
N GLN A 141 1.53 -9.54 0.68
CA GLN A 141 1.10 -10.59 1.62
C GLN A 141 0.85 -10.04 3.04
N ILE A 142 1.70 -9.13 3.51
CA ILE A 142 1.61 -8.63 4.88
C ILE A 142 0.54 -7.54 5.00
N LEU A 143 0.50 -6.62 4.03
CA LEU A 143 -0.35 -5.44 4.12
C LEU A 143 -1.86 -5.79 4.20
N PRO A 144 -2.42 -6.67 3.35
CA PRO A 144 -3.85 -7.00 3.42
C PRO A 144 -4.22 -7.70 4.73
N THR A 145 -3.37 -8.63 5.18
CA THR A 145 -3.57 -9.37 6.43
C THR A 145 -3.61 -8.41 7.63
N PHE A 146 -2.68 -7.45 7.66
CA PHE A 146 -2.61 -6.45 8.71
C PHE A 146 -3.83 -5.52 8.71
N TRP A 147 -4.25 -4.99 7.55
CA TRP A 147 -5.42 -4.11 7.47
C TRP A 147 -6.71 -4.81 7.90
N HIS A 148 -6.92 -6.05 7.45
CA HIS A 148 -8.11 -6.80 7.84
C HIS A 148 -8.17 -7.03 9.35
N GLN A 149 -7.03 -7.31 9.99
CA GLN A 149 -6.97 -7.45 11.44
C GLN A 149 -7.19 -6.11 12.14
N LEU A 150 -6.55 -5.04 11.67
CA LEU A 150 -6.63 -3.70 12.25
C LEU A 150 -8.07 -3.17 12.29
N PHE A 151 -8.87 -3.39 11.25
CA PHE A 151 -10.28 -2.98 11.24
C PHE A 151 -11.19 -3.94 11.99
N ARG A 152 -10.96 -5.25 11.86
CA ARG A 152 -11.83 -6.27 12.43
C ARG A 152 -11.85 -6.24 13.96
N TRP A 153 -10.68 -6.22 14.60
CA TRP A 153 -10.57 -6.37 16.06
C TRP A 153 -11.23 -5.23 16.85
N PRO A 154 -11.00 -3.94 16.54
CA PRO A 154 -11.64 -2.84 17.26
C PRO A 154 -13.15 -2.79 17.04
N MET A 155 -13.62 -3.00 15.81
CA MET A 155 -15.05 -2.94 15.49
C MET A 155 -15.83 -4.09 16.13
N GLN A 156 -15.24 -5.31 16.15
CA GLN A 156 -15.82 -6.45 16.86
C GLN A 156 -15.75 -6.26 18.38
N GLY A 157 -14.67 -5.65 18.90
CA GLY A 157 -14.54 -5.32 20.32
C GLY A 157 -15.64 -4.37 20.78
N ILE A 158 -15.81 -3.24 20.09
CA ILE A 158 -16.84 -2.22 20.42
C ILE A 158 -18.25 -2.81 20.28
N SER A 159 -18.52 -3.56 19.20
CA SER A 159 -19.84 -4.20 19.03
C SER A 159 -20.13 -5.21 20.15
N SER A 160 -19.13 -6.00 20.54
CA SER A 160 -19.30 -6.96 21.62
C SER A 160 -19.53 -6.27 22.98
N PHE A 161 -18.87 -5.14 23.24
CA PHE A 161 -19.11 -4.33 24.44
C PHE A 161 -20.55 -3.78 24.46
N VAL A 162 -21.01 -3.22 23.33
CA VAL A 162 -22.38 -2.69 23.21
C VAL A 162 -23.43 -3.80 23.38
N CYS A 163 -23.25 -4.94 22.73
CA CYS A 163 -24.22 -6.04 22.80
C CYS A 163 -24.19 -6.79 24.15
N ARG A 164 -23.05 -6.83 24.85
CA ARG A 164 -22.88 -7.59 26.10
C ARG A 164 -23.07 -6.73 27.33
N ASP A 165 -22.28 -5.67 27.46
CA ASP A 165 -22.18 -4.88 28.70
C ASP A 165 -23.29 -3.82 28.80
N ILE A 166 -23.84 -3.39 27.66
CA ILE A 166 -24.96 -2.44 27.64
C ILE A 166 -26.29 -3.20 27.49
N LEU A 167 -26.43 -4.03 26.45
CA LEU A 167 -27.70 -4.67 26.10
C LEU A 167 -27.97 -6.02 26.80
N HIS A 168 -27.00 -6.58 27.53
CA HIS A 168 -27.15 -7.81 28.34
C HIS A 168 -27.83 -8.98 27.61
N LEU A 169 -27.48 -9.20 26.34
CA LEU A 169 -28.13 -10.24 25.52
C LEU A 169 -27.65 -11.66 25.93
N PRO A 170 -28.56 -12.65 26.08
CA PRO A 170 -28.22 -14.01 26.51
C PRO A 170 -27.53 -14.84 25.41
N ARG A 171 -26.51 -15.60 25.83
CA ARG A 171 -25.74 -16.55 24.99
C ARG A 171 -26.17 -18.01 25.20
N PRO A 172 -26.26 -18.85 24.14
CA PRO A 172 -26.16 -18.53 22.70
C PRO A 172 -27.54 -18.24 22.08
N SER A 173 -27.70 -17.05 21.47
CA SER A 173 -28.94 -16.69 20.75
C SER A 173 -28.67 -16.13 19.34
N LEU A 174 -29.56 -16.45 18.39
CA LEU A 174 -29.50 -15.89 17.02
C LEU A 174 -29.66 -14.36 17.02
N ILE A 175 -30.41 -13.84 18.00
CA ILE A 175 -30.65 -12.41 18.20
C ILE A 175 -29.33 -11.70 18.50
N GLU A 176 -28.52 -12.25 19.39
CA GLU A 176 -27.20 -11.67 19.71
C GLU A 176 -26.26 -11.67 18.48
N ARG A 177 -26.27 -12.74 17.69
CA ARG A 177 -25.43 -12.83 16.47
C ARG A 177 -25.78 -11.72 15.48
N TYR A 178 -27.05 -11.57 15.14
CA TYR A 178 -27.47 -10.56 14.16
C TYR A 178 -27.42 -9.14 14.73
N ALA A 179 -27.68 -8.93 16.01
CA ALA A 179 -27.49 -7.64 16.68
C ALA A 179 -26.03 -7.19 16.60
N ASN A 180 -25.07 -8.07 16.88
CA ASN A 180 -23.64 -7.76 16.73
C ASN A 180 -23.27 -7.37 15.29
N ILE A 181 -23.80 -8.08 14.30
CA ILE A 181 -23.55 -7.79 12.87
C ILE A 181 -24.05 -6.40 12.52
N VAL A 182 -25.30 -6.08 12.88
CA VAL A 182 -25.89 -4.75 12.62
C VAL A 182 -25.08 -3.65 13.30
N VAL A 183 -24.69 -3.82 14.56
CA VAL A 183 -23.89 -2.83 15.30
C VAL A 183 -22.51 -2.62 14.63
N VAL A 184 -21.83 -3.68 14.19
CA VAL A 184 -20.56 -3.54 13.45
C VAL A 184 -20.74 -2.73 12.16
N PHE A 185 -21.81 -2.99 11.40
CA PHE A 185 -22.07 -2.27 10.15
C PHE A 185 -22.50 -0.81 10.37
N VAL A 186 -23.18 -0.50 11.48
CA VAL A 186 -23.47 0.89 11.89
C VAL A 186 -22.18 1.63 12.24
N ILE A 187 -21.30 1.03 13.05
CA ILE A 187 -20.00 1.61 13.38
C ILE A 187 -19.18 1.83 12.09
N SER A 188 -19.18 0.86 11.18
CA SER A 188 -18.55 0.99 9.86
C SER A 188 -19.12 2.15 9.05
N ALA A 189 -20.45 2.28 9.00
CA ALA A 189 -21.11 3.35 8.27
C ALA A 189 -20.74 4.74 8.83
N THR A 190 -20.66 4.88 10.16
CA THR A 190 -20.23 6.14 10.80
C THR A 190 -18.79 6.51 10.48
N LEU A 191 -17.88 5.52 10.42
CA LEU A 191 -16.49 5.75 10.04
C LEU A 191 -16.39 6.24 8.58
N HIS A 192 -17.17 5.67 7.67
CA HIS A 192 -17.20 6.10 6.27
C HIS A 192 -17.79 7.51 6.13
N LEU A 193 -18.87 7.83 6.86
CA LEU A 193 -19.40 9.20 6.90
C LEU A 193 -18.37 10.22 7.43
N ALA A 194 -17.59 9.84 8.45
CA ALA A 194 -16.54 10.70 8.98
C ALA A 194 -15.44 10.95 7.94
N ILE A 195 -15.06 9.95 7.15
CA ILE A 195 -14.09 10.09 6.06
C ILE A 195 -14.67 10.93 4.92
N ASP A 196 -15.89 10.63 4.47
CA ASP A 196 -16.62 11.36 3.42
C ASP A 196 -16.75 12.85 3.78
N SER A 197 -17.04 13.15 5.05
CA SER A 197 -17.15 14.53 5.53
C SER A 197 -15.82 15.30 5.45
N ARG A 198 -14.67 14.62 5.61
CA ARG A 198 -13.34 15.21 5.40
C ARG A 198 -13.04 15.42 3.92
N ALA A 199 -13.52 14.52 3.06
CA ALA A 199 -13.46 14.67 1.62
C ALA A 199 -14.44 15.74 1.08
N GLY A 200 -15.34 16.26 1.91
CA GLY A 200 -16.29 17.33 1.56
C GLY A 200 -17.69 16.85 1.16
N ILE A 201 -17.95 15.55 1.24
CA ILE A 201 -19.25 14.95 0.90
C ILE A 201 -20.07 14.83 2.18
N MET A 202 -21.07 15.70 2.33
CA MET A 202 -21.94 15.69 3.52
C MET A 202 -23.19 14.83 3.31
N HIS A 203 -23.76 14.35 4.42
CA HIS A 203 -25.05 13.66 4.41
C HIS A 203 -26.12 14.62 3.84
N PRO A 204 -26.94 14.23 2.84
CA PRO A 204 -27.32 12.87 2.44
C PRO A 204 -26.58 12.28 1.22
N GLN A 205 -25.62 12.99 0.64
CA GLN A 205 -25.07 12.69 -0.68
C GLN A 205 -24.14 11.47 -0.69
N THR A 206 -23.54 11.10 0.46
CA THR A 206 -22.46 10.10 0.53
C THR A 206 -22.87 8.65 0.20
N GLY A 207 -24.17 8.32 0.31
CA GLY A 207 -24.66 6.94 0.05
C GLY A 207 -24.16 5.86 1.02
N ALA A 208 -23.18 6.17 1.90
CA ALA A 208 -22.52 5.22 2.79
C ALA A 208 -23.50 4.48 3.71
N LEU A 209 -24.39 5.21 4.38
CA LEU A 209 -25.40 4.58 5.26
C LEU A 209 -26.26 3.55 4.52
N ARG A 210 -26.66 3.83 3.28
CA ARG A 210 -27.49 2.92 2.48
C ARG A 210 -26.71 1.66 2.11
N CYS A 211 -25.46 1.83 1.67
CA CYS A 211 -24.58 0.73 1.28
C CYS A 211 -24.19 -0.17 2.46
N PHE A 212 -23.89 0.38 3.64
CA PHE A 212 -23.45 -0.43 4.78
C PHE A 212 -24.61 -1.07 5.55
N LEU A 213 -25.78 -0.43 5.64
CA LEU A 213 -26.93 -0.98 6.37
C LEU A 213 -27.68 -2.08 5.61
N ILE A 214 -27.50 -2.19 4.28
CA ILE A 214 -28.07 -3.29 3.50
C ILE A 214 -27.23 -4.58 3.60
N GLN A 215 -25.95 -4.50 3.98
CA GLN A 215 -25.07 -5.68 4.06
C GLN A 215 -25.51 -6.72 5.10
N PRO A 216 -25.93 -6.36 6.34
CA PRO A 216 -26.51 -7.30 7.28
C PRO A 216 -27.68 -8.10 6.68
N LEU A 217 -28.54 -7.47 5.88
CA LEU A 217 -29.68 -8.13 5.25
C LEU A 217 -29.22 -9.17 4.22
N GLY A 218 -28.23 -8.84 3.39
CA GLY A 218 -27.63 -9.80 2.45
C GLY A 218 -27.03 -11.02 3.15
N ILE A 219 -26.33 -10.80 4.27
CA ILE A 219 -25.75 -11.88 5.09
C ILE A 219 -26.86 -12.74 5.72
N MET A 220 -27.93 -12.13 6.24
CA MET A 220 -29.07 -12.87 6.80
C MET A 220 -29.79 -13.73 5.75
N LEU A 221 -29.94 -13.23 4.53
CA LEU A 221 -30.51 -13.98 3.40
C LEU A 221 -29.62 -15.18 3.02
N GLU A 222 -28.30 -14.97 2.98
CA GLU A 222 -27.33 -16.02 2.69
C GLU A 222 -27.34 -17.11 3.79
N ASP A 223 -27.29 -16.70 5.06
CA ASP A 223 -27.39 -17.59 6.22
C ASP A 223 -28.69 -18.41 6.18
N GLY A 224 -29.80 -17.79 5.79
CA GLY A 224 -31.10 -18.44 5.61
C GLY A 224 -31.08 -19.49 4.49
N ALA A 225 -30.51 -19.16 3.32
CA ALA A 225 -30.35 -20.10 2.22
C ALA A 225 -29.45 -21.29 2.61
N GLN A 226 -28.35 -21.03 3.31
CA GLN A 226 -27.46 -22.07 3.83
C GLN A 226 -28.16 -22.95 4.88
N ALA A 227 -29.04 -22.38 5.71
CA ALA A 227 -29.81 -23.14 6.69
C ALA A 227 -30.86 -24.05 6.02
N ILE A 228 -31.55 -23.56 5.00
CA ILE A 228 -32.50 -24.35 4.20
C ILE A 228 -31.77 -25.49 3.48
N TYR A 229 -30.64 -25.19 2.83
CA TYR A 229 -29.85 -26.19 2.11
C TYR A 229 -29.40 -27.33 3.02
N ARG A 230 -28.92 -27.01 4.23
CA ARG A 230 -28.51 -27.99 5.26
C ARG A 230 -29.67 -28.82 5.78
N ARG A 231 -30.87 -28.24 5.91
CA ARG A 231 -32.08 -28.98 6.33
C ARG A 231 -32.54 -29.97 5.25
N VAL A 232 -32.41 -29.62 3.98
CA VAL A 232 -32.83 -30.46 2.85
C VAL A 232 -31.84 -31.61 2.58
N HIS A 233 -30.53 -31.38 2.75
CA HIS A 233 -29.49 -32.35 2.38
C HIS A 233 -28.92 -33.17 3.55
N GLY A 234 -29.50 -33.05 4.75
CA GLY A 234 -28.97 -33.68 5.97
C GLY A 234 -27.74 -32.95 6.51
N GLY A 235 -27.66 -32.80 7.84
CA GLY A 235 -26.78 -31.85 8.55
C GLY A 235 -25.25 -31.95 8.35
N ALA A 236 -24.77 -32.84 7.48
CA ALA A 236 -23.38 -32.96 7.06
C ALA A 236 -23.23 -32.75 5.54
N ALA A 237 -23.86 -31.71 4.99
CA ALA A 237 -23.71 -31.37 3.58
C ALA A 237 -22.23 -31.08 3.25
N THR A 238 -21.57 -32.01 2.58
CA THR A 238 -20.21 -31.84 2.07
C THR A 238 -20.22 -30.70 1.05
N TYR A 239 -19.45 -29.63 1.31
CA TYR A 239 -19.39 -28.50 0.38
C TYR A 239 -18.75 -28.93 -0.94
N ASN A 240 -19.58 -29.02 -1.98
CA ASN A 240 -19.14 -29.35 -3.32
C ASN A 240 -18.61 -28.09 -4.04
N LYS A 241 -17.81 -28.29 -5.10
CA LYS A 241 -17.29 -27.16 -5.92
C LYS A 241 -18.43 -26.27 -6.44
N TRP A 242 -19.59 -26.86 -6.77
CA TRP A 242 -20.79 -26.17 -7.24
C TRP A 242 -21.46 -25.30 -6.17
N THR A 243 -21.57 -25.77 -4.92
CA THR A 243 -22.13 -24.96 -3.82
C THR A 243 -21.22 -23.78 -3.50
N LYS A 244 -19.90 -23.97 -3.63
CA LYS A 244 -18.92 -22.88 -3.46
C LYS A 244 -19.01 -21.86 -4.60
N LEU A 245 -19.14 -22.32 -5.84
CA LEU A 245 -19.33 -21.45 -7.00
C LEU A 245 -20.62 -20.64 -6.89
N ALA A 246 -21.73 -21.26 -6.48
CA ALA A 246 -23.00 -20.56 -6.25
C ALA A 246 -22.86 -19.46 -5.18
N GLY A 247 -22.15 -19.74 -4.08
CA GLY A 247 -21.85 -18.74 -3.05
C GLY A 247 -21.02 -17.57 -3.59
N TYR A 248 -20.01 -17.84 -4.42
CA TYR A 248 -19.24 -16.76 -5.06
C TYR A 248 -20.08 -15.93 -6.02
N ILE A 249 -20.93 -16.56 -6.84
CA ILE A 249 -21.83 -15.86 -7.77
C ILE A 249 -22.78 -14.95 -6.99
N TRP A 250 -23.37 -15.46 -5.91
CA TRP A 250 -24.24 -14.67 -5.03
C TRP A 250 -23.50 -13.46 -4.45
N ALA A 251 -22.33 -13.67 -3.83
CA ALA A 251 -21.57 -12.60 -3.22
C ALA A 251 -21.18 -11.51 -4.24
N TRP A 252 -20.73 -11.91 -5.43
CA TRP A 252 -20.41 -10.97 -6.50
C TRP A 252 -21.63 -10.23 -7.03
N ALA A 253 -22.75 -10.90 -7.24
CA ALA A 253 -24.00 -10.27 -7.68
C ALA A 253 -24.50 -9.26 -6.64
N PHE A 254 -24.51 -9.64 -5.36
CA PHE A 254 -24.93 -8.78 -4.26
C PHE A 254 -24.02 -7.55 -4.12
N LEU A 255 -22.70 -7.73 -4.15
CA LEU A 255 -21.74 -6.61 -4.10
C LEU A 255 -21.87 -5.70 -5.33
N THR A 256 -22.11 -6.26 -6.51
CA THR A 256 -22.30 -5.46 -7.74
C THR A 256 -23.57 -4.61 -7.67
N LEU A 257 -24.61 -5.09 -6.99
CA LEU A 257 -25.86 -4.35 -6.80
C LEU A 257 -25.74 -3.26 -5.73
N VAL A 258 -25.00 -3.54 -4.66
CA VAL A 258 -24.90 -2.64 -3.49
C VAL A 258 -23.78 -1.60 -3.65
N ALA A 259 -22.64 -1.96 -4.25
CA ALA A 259 -21.48 -1.07 -4.38
C ALA A 259 -21.77 0.25 -5.11
N PRO A 260 -22.58 0.30 -6.19
CA PRO A 260 -22.93 1.55 -6.85
C PRO A 260 -23.62 2.57 -5.94
N LEU A 261 -24.33 2.12 -4.89
CA LEU A 261 -25.01 3.01 -3.94
C LEU A 261 -24.04 3.90 -3.16
N TYR A 262 -22.78 3.49 -3.03
CA TYR A 262 -21.71 4.26 -2.40
C TYR A 262 -20.72 4.83 -3.43
N ASN A 263 -20.33 4.03 -4.42
CA ASN A 263 -19.33 4.43 -5.39
C ASN A 263 -19.80 5.56 -6.33
N VAL A 264 -21.07 5.54 -6.77
CA VAL A 264 -21.57 6.56 -7.72
C VAL A 264 -21.59 7.95 -7.09
N PRO A 265 -22.11 8.15 -5.86
CA PRO A 265 -22.02 9.45 -5.23
C PRO A 265 -20.60 9.87 -4.87
N LEU A 266 -19.77 8.93 -4.42
CA LEU A 266 -18.34 9.20 -4.16
C LEU A 266 -17.67 9.79 -5.40
N PHE A 267 -17.74 9.12 -6.55
CA PHE A 267 -17.12 9.62 -7.79
C PHE A 267 -17.73 10.93 -8.32
N ARG A 268 -18.98 11.24 -7.97
CA ARG A 268 -19.68 12.46 -8.44
C ARG A 268 -19.39 13.68 -7.58
N TYR A 269 -19.21 13.50 -6.28
CA TYR A 269 -19.13 14.59 -5.31
C TYR A 269 -17.75 14.74 -4.65
N GLU A 270 -16.83 13.80 -4.91
CA GLU A 270 -15.46 13.89 -4.42
C GLU A 270 -14.70 15.02 -5.14
N ASP A 271 -14.19 15.98 -4.38
CA ASP A 271 -13.37 17.08 -4.88
C ASP A 271 -11.93 16.59 -5.14
N PRO A 272 -11.48 16.47 -6.41
CA PRO A 272 -10.17 15.90 -6.73
C PRO A 272 -9.00 16.68 -6.14
N ASN A 273 -9.21 17.98 -5.86
CA ASN A 273 -8.17 18.88 -5.36
C ASN A 273 -7.87 18.68 -3.87
N ARG A 274 -8.77 18.04 -3.09
CA ARG A 274 -8.57 17.78 -1.66
C ARG A 274 -7.83 16.48 -1.36
N ASN A 275 -7.86 15.52 -2.29
CA ASN A 275 -7.27 14.19 -2.10
C ASN A 275 -5.92 13.98 -2.84
N GLY A 276 -5.42 15.00 -3.52
CA GLY A 276 -4.06 14.99 -4.12
C GLY A 276 -3.86 13.93 -5.21
N VAL A 277 -4.93 13.47 -5.86
CA VAL A 277 -4.86 12.48 -6.94
C VAL A 277 -4.35 13.16 -8.22
N PRO A 278 -3.18 12.78 -8.76
CA PRO A 278 -2.73 13.29 -10.04
C PRO A 278 -3.43 12.50 -11.15
N LEU A 279 -4.22 13.20 -11.97
CA LEU A 279 -4.80 12.80 -13.26
C LEU A 279 -6.26 12.33 -13.26
N PRO A 280 -7.18 13.13 -13.85
CA PRO A 280 -8.57 12.75 -14.06
C PRO A 280 -8.76 12.09 -15.42
N ILE A 281 -8.62 10.77 -15.51
CA ILE A 281 -9.08 10.00 -16.69
C ILE A 281 -10.60 9.76 -16.62
N ILE A 282 -11.18 9.85 -15.42
CA ILE A 282 -12.60 9.57 -15.17
C ILE A 282 -13.47 10.82 -15.42
N GLN A 283 -12.94 12.02 -15.18
CA GLN A 283 -13.70 13.27 -15.32
C GLN A 283 -14.12 13.53 -16.78
N THR A 284 -13.25 13.25 -17.75
CA THR A 284 -13.58 13.26 -19.18
C THR A 284 -14.66 12.26 -19.57
N SER A 285 -14.78 11.13 -18.86
CA SER A 285 -15.81 10.12 -19.12
C SER A 285 -17.16 10.52 -18.53
N VAL A 286 -17.16 11.21 -17.38
CA VAL A 286 -18.36 11.72 -16.71
C VAL A 286 -18.92 12.94 -17.45
N ASP A 287 -18.06 13.84 -17.94
CA ASP A 287 -18.47 15.01 -18.74
C ASP A 287 -19.05 14.61 -20.11
N TYR A 288 -18.54 13.51 -20.69
CA TYR A 288 -19.07 12.96 -21.95
C TYR A 288 -20.46 12.32 -21.79
N LEU A 289 -20.77 11.81 -20.61
CA LEU A 289 -22.09 11.22 -20.31
C LEU A 289 -23.09 12.25 -19.79
N GLY A 290 -22.64 13.34 -19.17
CA GLY A 290 -23.49 14.44 -18.69
C GLY A 290 -23.92 15.46 -19.75
N SER A 291 -23.32 15.44 -20.95
CA SER A 291 -23.65 16.35 -22.06
C SER A 291 -24.73 15.81 -23.02
N ARG A 292 -25.36 14.67 -22.67
CA ARG A 292 -26.43 14.05 -23.46
C ARG A 292 -27.79 13.98 -22.76
N GLU A 293 -27.98 14.71 -21.66
CA GLU A 293 -29.30 15.00 -21.08
C GLU A 293 -29.67 16.48 -21.27
#